data_AF-A0A183NGS0-F1
#
_entry.id   AF-A0A183NGS0-F1
#
_cell.length_a   1.000
_cell.length_b   1.000
_cell.length_c   1.000
_cell.angle_alpha   90.00
_cell.angle_beta   90.00
_cell.angle_gamma   90.00
#
_symmetry.space_group_name_H-M   'P 1'
#
loop_
_entity.id
_entity.type
_entity.pdbx_description
1 polymer ?
#
loop_
_entity_poly.entity_id
_entity_poly.type
_entity_poly.pdbx_seq_one_letter_code
_entity_poly.pdbx_strand_id
1 'polypeptide(L)'
;MCKILLTGAEELRIKKSLLPEHGGGLREFSVDEFSLFDNVMDEKLFLSTSERSNIVHHFLMSLRACREDSDMCSIKFANDQCMIPSLQSAGIILQIFPLHEPSELNKLTSIWIRRWVVLQPLDEIKEYFGTKVAFYFAWLGHYTYSLIFPSVVGLAVWLFVNPNKNSSFYYLLMAIINLIWTSLYLEHWKRTSSFLAY
;
A
#
# COMPACT_ATOMS: atom_id res chain seq x y z
N MET A 1 -21.18 -0.46 14.75
CA MET A 1 -20.13 -1.32 14.19
C MET A 1 -20.63 -2.72 13.90
N CYS A 2 -20.54 -3.15 12.64
CA CYS A 2 -20.94 -4.49 12.22
C CYS A 2 -19.99 -5.55 12.81
N LYS A 3 -20.49 -6.47 13.65
CA LYS A 3 -19.67 -7.50 14.32
C LYS A 3 -18.88 -8.36 13.32
N ILE A 4 -19.44 -8.64 12.15
CA ILE A 4 -18.81 -9.45 11.09
C ILE A 4 -17.50 -8.81 10.60
N LEU A 5 -17.48 -7.49 10.43
CA LEU A 5 -16.27 -6.78 9.99
C LEU A 5 -15.17 -6.80 11.04
N LEU A 6 -15.54 -6.74 12.32
CA LEU A 6 -14.59 -6.83 13.43
C LEU A 6 -13.96 -8.21 13.51
N THR A 7 -14.75 -9.28 13.39
CA THR A 7 -14.23 -10.65 13.32
C THR A 7 -13.29 -10.82 12.13
N GLY A 8 -13.65 -10.28 10.96
CA GLY A 8 -12.77 -10.33 9.78
C GLY A 8 -11.48 -9.54 9.96
N ALA A 9 -11.51 -8.43 10.70
CA ALA A 9 -10.31 -7.66 11.03
C ALA A 9 -9.36 -8.42 11.96
N GLU A 10 -9.91 -9.17 12.93
CA GLU A 10 -9.16 -10.05 13.83
C GLU A 10 -8.56 -11.26 13.08
N GLU A 11 -9.34 -11.91 12.21
CA GLU A 11 -8.85 -12.99 11.34
C GLU A 11 -7.68 -12.56 10.45
N LEU A 12 -7.76 -11.35 9.90
CA LEU A 12 -6.70 -10.74 9.09
C LEU A 12 -5.54 -10.17 9.92
N ARG A 13 -5.61 -10.23 11.25
CA ARG A 13 -4.63 -9.68 12.19
C ARG A 13 -4.24 -8.23 11.87
N ILE A 14 -5.24 -7.40 11.56
CA ILE A 14 -5.00 -5.99 11.24
C ILE A 14 -4.40 -5.31 12.46
N LYS A 15 -3.29 -4.60 12.27
CA LYS A 15 -2.65 -3.84 13.34
C LYS A 15 -3.30 -2.48 13.49
N LYS A 16 -3.66 -2.11 14.73
CA LYS A 16 -4.31 -0.84 15.08
C LYS A 16 -3.57 -0.17 16.23
N SER A 17 -3.70 1.15 16.30
CA SER A 17 -3.09 1.96 17.36
C SER A 17 -3.82 1.77 18.68
N LEU A 18 -3.07 1.56 19.75
CA LEU A 18 -3.59 1.55 21.11
C LEU A 18 -3.77 2.97 21.64
N LEU A 19 -4.69 3.13 22.59
CA LEU A 19 -4.83 4.36 23.35
C LEU A 19 -3.50 4.71 24.06
N PRO A 20 -3.15 6.00 24.14
CA PRO A 20 -1.90 6.45 24.75
C PRO A 20 -1.80 6.05 26.24
N GLU A 21 -2.93 5.93 26.92
CA GLU A 21 -3.01 5.49 28.32
C GLU A 21 -2.58 4.03 28.53
N HIS A 22 -2.66 3.20 27.49
CA HIS A 22 -2.35 1.77 27.52
C HIS A 22 -0.97 1.44 26.91
N GLY A 23 -0.07 2.43 26.84
CA GLY A 23 1.28 2.27 26.31
C GLY A 23 1.44 2.64 24.83
N GLY A 24 0.33 2.93 24.13
CA GLY A 24 0.34 3.34 22.72
C GLY A 24 0.93 2.28 21.77
N GLY A 25 1.35 2.73 20.58
CA GLY A 25 1.93 1.87 19.55
C GLY A 25 0.90 1.04 18.78
N LEU A 26 1.38 0.18 17.89
CA LEU A 26 0.55 -0.70 17.05
C LEU A 26 0.48 -2.11 17.65
N ARG A 27 -0.74 -2.64 17.78
CA ARG A 27 -1.01 -4.03 18.21
C ARG A 27 -1.98 -4.70 17.25
N GLU A 28 -1.87 -6.02 17.11
CA GLU A 28 -2.87 -6.82 16.39
C GLU A 28 -4.24 -6.65 17.05
N PHE A 29 -5.24 -6.38 16.22
CA PHE A 29 -6.60 -6.17 16.66
C PHE A 29 -7.20 -7.46 17.22
N SER A 30 -7.87 -7.35 18.37
CA SER A 30 -8.70 -8.42 18.93
C SER A 30 -10.06 -7.87 19.36
N VAL A 31 -11.11 -8.65 19.10
CA VAL A 31 -12.49 -8.26 19.41
C VAL A 31 -12.73 -8.20 20.92
N ASP A 32 -12.09 -9.08 21.68
CA ASP A 32 -12.23 -9.13 23.14
C ASP A 32 -11.65 -7.89 23.83
N GLU A 33 -10.58 -7.32 23.26
CA GLU A 33 -9.85 -6.17 23.78
C GLU A 33 -10.20 -4.85 23.06
N PHE A 34 -11.41 -4.77 22.47
CA PHE A 34 -11.84 -3.66 21.62
C PHE A 34 -11.66 -2.27 22.24
N SER A 35 -11.88 -2.11 23.55
CA SER A 35 -11.79 -0.82 24.24
C SER A 35 -10.37 -0.27 24.41
N LEU A 36 -9.33 -1.07 24.12
CA LEU A 36 -7.94 -0.63 24.24
C LEU A 36 -7.46 0.19 23.03
N PHE A 37 -8.19 0.10 21.91
CA PHE A 37 -7.80 0.71 20.64
C PHE A 37 -8.32 2.15 20.51
N ASP A 38 -7.58 2.95 19.74
CA ASP A 38 -7.97 4.33 19.46
C ASP A 38 -9.08 4.40 18.39
N ASN A 39 -9.85 5.50 18.38
CA ASN A 39 -10.92 5.81 17.42
C ASN A 39 -12.05 4.76 17.31
N VAL A 40 -12.21 3.94 18.34
CA VAL A 40 -13.22 2.87 18.42
C VAL A 40 -14.67 3.36 18.25
N MET A 41 -14.93 4.61 18.63
CA MET A 41 -16.27 5.19 18.60
C MET A 41 -16.75 5.54 17.19
N ASP A 42 -15.84 5.74 16.24
CA ASP A 42 -16.17 6.07 14.85
C ASP A 42 -15.84 4.90 13.92
N GLU A 43 -16.89 4.24 13.43
CA GLU A 43 -16.78 3.09 12.53
C GLU A 43 -16.08 3.40 11.21
N LYS A 44 -16.13 4.66 10.73
CA LYS A 44 -15.48 5.06 9.48
C LYS A 44 -13.99 5.33 9.68
N LEU A 45 -13.60 5.82 10.85
CA LEU A 45 -12.20 6.09 11.18
C LEU A 45 -11.48 4.84 11.68
N PHE A 46 -12.18 3.97 12.42
CA PHE A 46 -11.60 2.75 12.96
C PHE A 46 -11.18 1.79 11.84
N LEU A 47 -12.07 1.53 10.87
CA LEU A 47 -11.77 0.73 9.68
C LEU A 47 -11.81 1.59 8.42
N SER A 48 -10.64 1.76 7.80
CA SER A 48 -10.51 2.48 6.54
C SER A 48 -11.29 1.80 5.41
N THR A 49 -11.58 2.55 4.34
CA THR A 49 -12.26 2.01 3.15
C THR A 49 -11.46 0.87 2.52
N SER A 50 -10.13 0.98 2.47
CA SER A 50 -9.27 -0.10 1.97
C SER A 50 -9.35 -1.35 2.84
N GLU A 51 -9.35 -1.23 4.17
CA GLU A 51 -9.42 -2.37 5.07
C GLU A 51 -10.78 -3.08 4.98
N ARG A 52 -11.88 -2.31 4.93
CA ARG A 52 -13.23 -2.87 4.76
C ARG A 52 -13.34 -3.66 3.46
N SER A 53 -12.85 -3.08 2.37
CA SER A 53 -12.80 -3.78 1.09
C SER A 53 -11.95 -5.05 1.16
N ASN A 54 -10.82 -5.02 1.86
CA ASN A 54 -9.94 -6.17 1.99
C ASN A 54 -10.57 -7.29 2.83
N ILE A 55 -11.27 -6.94 3.91
CA ILE A 55 -12.04 -7.88 4.74
C ILE A 55 -13.14 -8.56 3.90
N VAL A 56 -13.92 -7.79 3.16
CA VAL A 56 -14.97 -8.34 2.29
C VAL A 56 -14.38 -9.23 1.21
N HIS A 57 -13.26 -8.82 0.60
CA HIS A 57 -12.56 -9.64 -0.39
C HIS A 57 -12.05 -10.95 0.21
N HIS A 58 -11.49 -10.91 1.41
CA HIS A 58 -11.07 -12.10 2.15
C HIS A 58 -12.24 -13.05 2.39
N PHE A 59 -13.38 -12.55 2.85
CA PHE A 59 -14.58 -13.37 3.03
C PHE A 59 -15.08 -13.99 1.73
N LEU A 60 -15.13 -13.22 0.63
CA LEU A 60 -15.52 -13.76 -0.67
C LEU A 60 -14.58 -14.89 -1.12
N MET A 61 -13.27 -14.73 -0.91
CA MET A 61 -12.28 -15.75 -1.28
C MET A 61 -12.23 -16.94 -0.32
N SER A 62 -12.70 -16.77 0.92
CA SER A 62 -12.81 -17.85 1.91
C SER A 62 -14.08 -18.68 1.75
N LEU A 63 -15.08 -18.23 0.98
CA LEU A 63 -16.30 -19.00 0.69
C LEU A 63 -15.98 -20.37 0.07
N ARG A 64 -16.40 -21.44 0.76
CA ARG A 64 -16.24 -22.85 0.36
C ARG A 64 -17.58 -23.44 -0.06
N ALA A 65 -17.58 -24.29 -1.08
CA ALA A 65 -18.78 -25.00 -1.52
C ALA A 65 -19.17 -26.10 -0.53
N CYS A 66 -20.44 -26.12 -0.15
CA CYS A 66 -21.05 -27.21 0.62
C CYS A 66 -21.74 -28.20 -0.32
N ARG A 67 -21.94 -29.45 0.15
CA ARG A 67 -22.49 -30.56 -0.66
C ARG A 67 -23.88 -30.26 -1.26
N GLU A 68 -24.63 -29.37 -0.65
CA GLU A 68 -25.98 -28.98 -1.05
C GLU A 68 -26.00 -27.98 -2.22
N ASP A 69 -24.88 -27.31 -2.49
CA ASP A 69 -24.77 -26.27 -3.53
C ASP A 69 -24.42 -26.83 -4.92
N SER A 70 -24.19 -28.15 -5.00
CA SER A 70 -23.76 -28.89 -6.20
C SER A 70 -24.70 -28.75 -7.40
N ASP A 71 -25.97 -28.43 -7.15
CA ASP A 71 -27.04 -28.46 -8.15
C ASP A 71 -27.45 -27.07 -8.65
N MET A 72 -26.91 -25.99 -8.07
CA MET A 72 -27.37 -24.63 -8.36
C MET A 72 -26.82 -24.06 -9.68
N CYS A 73 -25.78 -24.68 -10.25
CA CYS A 73 -25.18 -24.34 -11.53
C CYS A 73 -24.72 -25.62 -12.22
N SER A 74 -24.60 -25.61 -13.56
CA SER A 74 -24.06 -26.73 -14.35
C SER A 74 -22.59 -27.10 -14.03
N ILE A 75 -22.05 -26.59 -12.92
CA ILE A 75 -20.71 -26.76 -12.41
C ILE A 75 -20.82 -27.60 -11.15
N LYS A 76 -20.18 -28.78 -11.18
CA LYS A 76 -20.01 -29.59 -9.99
C LYS A 76 -18.82 -29.04 -9.20
N PHE A 77 -19.05 -28.61 -7.97
CA PHE A 77 -17.98 -28.23 -7.05
C PHE A 77 -17.42 -29.47 -6.35
N ALA A 78 -16.09 -29.53 -6.17
CA ALA A 78 -15.52 -30.49 -5.23
C ALA A 78 -15.80 -30.04 -3.79
N ASN A 79 -15.85 -30.99 -2.85
CA ASN A 79 -16.00 -30.68 -1.43
C ASN A 79 -14.86 -29.74 -0.98
N ASP A 80 -15.21 -28.67 -0.27
CA ASP A 80 -14.26 -27.69 0.27
C ASP A 80 -13.44 -26.93 -0.80
N GLN A 81 -13.98 -26.79 -2.01
CA GLN A 81 -13.40 -25.94 -3.04
C GLN A 81 -13.81 -24.47 -2.86
N CYS A 82 -12.88 -23.54 -3.12
CA CYS A 82 -13.19 -22.11 -3.15
C CYS A 82 -14.20 -21.80 -4.28
N MET A 83 -15.35 -21.23 -3.94
CA MET A 83 -16.42 -21.00 -4.91
C MET A 83 -16.07 -19.89 -5.91
N ILE A 84 -15.63 -18.74 -5.40
CA ILE A 84 -15.42 -17.54 -6.22
C ILE A 84 -14.39 -17.76 -7.35
N PRO A 85 -13.18 -18.30 -7.09
CA PRO A 85 -12.22 -18.56 -8.18
C PRO A 85 -12.74 -19.56 -9.22
N SER A 86 -13.55 -20.53 -8.79
CA SER A 86 -14.13 -21.55 -9.67
C SER A 86 -15.25 -20.97 -10.55
N LEU A 87 -16.06 -20.06 -10.00
CA LEU A 87 -17.06 -19.32 -10.76
C LEU A 87 -16.43 -18.32 -11.73
N GLN A 88 -15.27 -17.76 -11.37
CA GLN A 88 -14.50 -16.89 -12.25
C GLN A 88 -13.88 -17.68 -13.41
N SER A 89 -13.28 -18.84 -13.16
CA SER A 89 -12.70 -19.68 -14.22
C SER A 89 -13.76 -20.25 -15.17
N ALA A 90 -14.97 -20.50 -14.67
CA ALA A 90 -16.11 -20.90 -15.48
C ALA A 90 -16.77 -19.75 -16.26
N GLY A 91 -16.34 -18.50 -16.04
CA GLY A 91 -16.88 -17.32 -16.72
C GLY A 91 -18.28 -16.90 -16.26
N ILE A 92 -18.79 -17.45 -15.15
CA ILE A 92 -20.05 -17.00 -14.53
C ILE A 92 -19.85 -15.64 -13.87
N ILE A 93 -18.74 -15.48 -13.13
CA ILE A 93 -18.32 -14.21 -12.55
C ILE A 93 -17.20 -13.64 -13.42
N LEU A 94 -17.44 -12.48 -14.05
CA LEU A 94 -16.43 -11.85 -14.89
C LEU A 94 -15.30 -11.23 -14.05
N GLN A 95 -15.66 -10.43 -13.05
CA GLN A 95 -14.70 -9.67 -12.24
C GLN A 95 -15.31 -9.23 -10.92
N ILE A 96 -14.46 -9.03 -9.92
CA ILE A 96 -14.82 -8.52 -8.59
C ILE A 96 -13.88 -7.37 -8.29
N PHE A 97 -14.43 -6.18 -8.08
CA PHE A 97 -13.66 -4.99 -7.77
C PHE A 97 -14.37 -4.16 -6.70
N PRO A 98 -13.61 -3.45 -5.84
CA PRO A 98 -14.21 -2.56 -4.87
C PRO A 98 -14.72 -1.27 -5.52
N LEU A 99 -15.77 -0.71 -4.94
CA LEU A 99 -16.31 0.58 -5.37
C LEU A 99 -15.50 1.73 -4.74
N HIS A 100 -15.22 2.75 -5.54
CA HIS A 100 -14.60 3.98 -5.05
C HIS A 100 -15.60 4.85 -4.31
N GLU A 101 -15.19 5.35 -3.15
CA GLU A 101 -15.91 6.41 -2.43
C GLU A 101 -15.51 7.78 -3.01
N PRO A 102 -16.42 8.51 -3.70
CA PRO A 102 -16.06 9.73 -4.43
C PRO A 102 -15.69 10.89 -3.50
N SER A 103 -16.26 10.93 -2.29
CA SER A 103 -16.00 11.99 -1.30
C SER A 103 -14.53 11.99 -0.86
N GLU A 104 -14.03 10.85 -0.41
CA GLU A 104 -12.62 10.67 0.00
C GLU A 104 -11.65 10.82 -1.16
N LEU A 105 -12.00 10.32 -2.36
CA LEU A 105 -11.16 10.45 -3.54
C LEU A 105 -10.96 11.92 -3.95
N ASN A 106 -12.02 12.72 -3.91
CA ASN A 106 -11.96 14.15 -4.22
C ASN A 106 -11.09 14.90 -3.21
N LYS A 107 -11.21 14.57 -1.93
CA LYS A 107 -10.36 15.12 -0.86
C LYS A 107 -8.88 14.79 -1.13
N LEU A 108 -8.55 13.52 -1.35
CA LEU A 108 -7.18 13.08 -1.64
C LEU A 108 -6.62 13.75 -2.90
N THR A 109 -7.42 13.82 -3.97
CA THR A 109 -7.05 14.49 -5.23
C THR A 109 -6.73 15.97 -5.01
N SER A 110 -7.50 16.66 -4.15
CA SER A 110 -7.28 18.08 -3.87
C SER A 110 -5.99 18.35 -3.08
N ILE A 111 -5.63 17.46 -2.16
CA ILE A 111 -4.45 17.62 -1.30
C ILE A 111 -3.18 17.17 -2.02
N TRP A 112 -3.25 16.06 -2.75
CA TRP A 112 -2.08 15.44 -3.38
C TRP A 112 -1.83 15.99 -4.79
N ILE A 113 -2.78 15.78 -5.70
CA ILE A 113 -2.58 16.04 -7.13
C ILE A 113 -2.67 17.53 -7.43
N ARG A 114 -3.68 18.23 -6.90
CA ARG A 114 -3.90 19.65 -7.25
C ARG A 114 -2.87 20.60 -6.62
N ARG A 115 -2.29 20.25 -5.47
CA ARG A 115 -1.30 21.09 -4.79
C ARG A 115 0.14 20.81 -5.24
N TRP A 116 0.37 19.78 -6.05
CA TRP A 116 1.71 19.41 -6.56
C TRP A 116 2.74 19.32 -5.43
N VAL A 117 2.33 18.77 -4.28
CA VAL A 117 3.14 18.78 -3.07
C VAL A 117 4.34 17.86 -3.27
N VAL A 118 5.54 18.39 -3.03
CA VAL A 118 6.79 17.61 -3.09
C VAL A 118 6.79 16.50 -2.05
N LEU A 119 6.22 16.77 -0.87
CA LEU A 119 5.97 15.78 0.18
C LEU A 119 4.61 15.11 -0.08
N GLN A 120 4.64 13.82 -0.42
CA GLN A 120 3.42 13.07 -0.71
C GLN A 120 2.65 12.74 0.58
N PRO A 121 1.31 12.88 0.60
CA PRO A 121 0.47 12.52 1.76
C PRO A 121 0.33 10.99 1.87
N LEU A 122 1.34 10.32 2.42
CA LEU A 122 1.44 8.86 2.41
C LEU A 122 0.36 8.18 3.27
N ASP A 123 -0.03 8.80 4.39
CA ASP A 123 -1.03 8.25 5.30
C ASP A 123 -2.42 8.26 4.65
N GLU A 124 -2.80 9.35 3.98
CA GLU A 124 -4.07 9.44 3.27
C GLU A 124 -4.11 8.51 2.05
N ILE A 125 -2.98 8.33 1.36
CA ILE A 125 -2.86 7.34 0.28
C ILE A 125 -3.03 5.92 0.85
N LYS A 126 -2.44 5.63 2.02
CA LYS A 126 -2.55 4.33 2.70
C LYS A 126 -3.97 4.05 3.15
N GLU A 127 -4.67 5.02 3.72
CA GLU A 127 -6.06 4.86 4.17
C GLU A 127 -7.01 4.57 2.99
N TYR A 128 -6.77 5.19 1.83
CA TYR A 128 -7.64 5.02 0.67
C TYR A 128 -7.29 3.79 -0.20
N PHE A 129 -6.02 3.62 -0.56
CA PHE A 129 -5.55 2.57 -1.49
C PHE A 129 -4.88 1.38 -0.80
N GLY A 130 -4.59 1.48 0.50
CA GLY A 130 -3.89 0.46 1.27
C GLY A 130 -2.37 0.59 1.26
N THR A 131 -1.74 -0.16 2.15
CA THR A 131 -0.29 -0.08 2.42
C THR A 131 0.56 -0.34 1.19
N LYS A 132 0.18 -1.28 0.32
CA LYS A 132 0.99 -1.63 -0.86
C LYS A 132 1.16 -0.44 -1.83
N VAL A 133 0.06 0.27 -2.10
CA VAL A 133 0.06 1.43 -3.00
C VAL A 133 0.78 2.61 -2.34
N ALA A 134 0.53 2.85 -1.05
CA ALA A 134 1.23 3.89 -0.30
C ALA A 134 2.75 3.67 -0.27
N PHE A 135 3.21 2.43 -0.09
CA PHE A 135 4.62 2.10 -0.09
C PHE A 135 5.29 2.33 -1.45
N TYR A 136 4.57 2.06 -2.53
CA TYR A 136 5.03 2.39 -3.89
C TYR A 136 5.23 3.91 -4.04
N PHE A 137 4.27 4.72 -3.61
CA PHE A 137 4.37 6.17 -3.68
C PHE A 137 5.46 6.74 -2.77
N ALA A 138 5.64 6.15 -1.58
CA ALA A 138 6.75 6.47 -0.69
C ALA A 138 8.11 6.22 -1.36
N TRP A 139 8.27 5.05 -2.01
CA TRP A 139 9.46 4.73 -2.79
C TRP A 139 9.67 5.71 -3.95
N LEU A 140 8.61 6.01 -4.71
CA LEU A 140 8.67 6.90 -5.85
C LEU A 140 9.12 8.32 -5.44
N GLY A 141 8.55 8.86 -4.36
CA GLY A 141 8.94 10.17 -3.83
C GLY A 141 10.39 10.19 -3.36
N HIS A 142 10.79 9.16 -2.61
CA HIS A 142 12.16 8.99 -2.12
C HIS A 142 13.18 8.91 -3.27
N TYR A 143 12.87 8.12 -4.31
CA TYR A 143 13.70 7.98 -5.50
C TYR A 143 13.81 9.29 -6.28
N THR A 144 12.69 9.97 -6.50
CA THR A 144 12.65 11.26 -7.22
C THR A 144 13.50 12.30 -6.50
N TYR A 145 13.42 12.36 -5.17
CA TYR A 145 14.26 13.26 -4.37
C TYR A 145 15.74 12.88 -4.45
N SER A 146 16.06 11.58 -4.39
CA SER A 146 17.44 11.11 -4.50
C SER A 146 18.07 11.41 -5.86
N LEU A 147 17.27 11.42 -6.94
CA LEU A 147 17.71 11.75 -8.30
C LEU A 147 18.11 13.21 -8.49
N ILE A 148 17.76 14.12 -7.58
CA ILE A 148 18.18 15.53 -7.64
C ILE A 148 19.71 15.61 -7.64
N PHE A 149 20.39 14.82 -6.80
CA PHE A 149 21.86 14.80 -6.72
C PHE A 149 22.54 14.43 -8.06
N PRO A 150 22.31 13.24 -8.65
CA PRO A 150 22.95 12.88 -9.92
C PRO A 150 22.50 13.79 -11.06
N SER A 151 21.28 14.35 -11.03
CA SER A 151 20.81 15.30 -12.02
C SER A 151 21.61 16.62 -11.99
N VAL A 152 21.86 17.17 -10.80
CA VAL A 152 22.67 18.40 -10.64
C VAL A 152 24.12 18.15 -11.06
N VAL A 153 24.71 17.02 -10.66
CA VAL A 153 26.09 16.66 -11.05
C VAL A 153 26.19 16.46 -12.56
N GLY A 154 25.24 15.74 -13.17
CA GLY A 154 25.18 15.52 -14.61
C GLY A 154 25.01 16.81 -15.40
N LEU A 155 24.15 17.71 -14.94
CA LEU A 155 23.96 19.02 -15.55
C LEU A 155 25.22 19.89 -15.47
N ALA A 156 25.91 19.88 -14.33
CA ALA A 156 27.18 20.60 -14.17
C ALA A 156 28.24 20.08 -15.15
N VAL A 157 28.39 18.76 -15.29
CA VAL A 157 29.31 18.17 -16.27
C VAL A 157 28.94 18.59 -17.69
N TRP A 158 27.65 18.56 -18.04
CA TRP A 158 27.17 18.96 -19.37
C TRP A 158 27.49 20.43 -19.70
N LEU A 159 27.39 21.34 -18.72
CA LEU A 159 27.66 22.77 -18.93
C LEU A 159 29.14 23.13 -19.00
N PHE A 160 29.98 22.49 -18.17
CA PHE A 160 31.37 22.92 -17.97
C PHE A 160 32.42 22.07 -18.70
N VAL A 161 32.08 20.83 -19.11
CA VAL A 161 33.04 19.94 -19.77
C VAL A 161 32.97 20.12 -21.28
N ASN A 162 34.11 20.49 -21.86
CA ASN A 162 34.23 20.72 -23.29
C ASN A 162 34.51 19.39 -24.01
N PRO A 163 33.68 18.95 -24.97
CA PRO A 163 33.78 17.62 -25.59
C PRO A 163 35.09 17.37 -26.36
N ASN A 164 35.82 18.43 -26.73
CA ASN A 164 37.08 18.34 -27.46
C ASN A 164 38.32 18.12 -26.60
N LYS A 165 38.22 18.14 -25.26
CA LYS A 165 39.32 17.79 -24.35
C LYS A 165 39.19 16.33 -23.90
N ASN A 166 40.30 15.69 -23.51
CA ASN A 166 40.36 14.30 -23.04
C ASN A 166 39.27 14.02 -21.98
N SER A 167 38.12 13.53 -22.44
CA SER A 167 36.89 13.43 -21.65
C SER A 167 36.83 12.14 -20.82
N SER A 168 37.74 11.20 -21.07
CA SER A 168 37.80 9.89 -20.40
C SER A 168 37.90 9.98 -18.88
N PHE A 169 38.62 10.98 -18.35
CA PHE A 169 38.75 11.18 -16.91
C PHE A 169 37.41 11.57 -16.26
N TYR A 170 36.63 12.45 -16.91
CA TYR A 170 35.34 12.89 -16.38
C TYR A 170 34.28 11.77 -16.39
N TYR A 171 34.27 10.93 -17.44
CA TYR A 171 33.40 9.75 -17.47
C TYR A 171 33.72 8.75 -16.36
N LEU A 172 35.00 8.51 -16.08
CA LEU A 172 35.43 7.67 -14.96
C LEU A 172 34.95 8.24 -13.62
N LEU A 173 35.15 9.54 -13.39
CA LEU A 173 34.71 10.21 -12.17
C LEU A 173 33.19 10.12 -12.00
N MET A 174 32.41 10.35 -13.06
CA MET A 174 30.95 10.21 -13.04
C MET A 174 30.51 8.78 -12.72
N ALA A 175 31.18 7.78 -13.28
CA ALA A 175 30.88 6.38 -12.97
C ALA A 175 31.10 6.07 -11.47
N ILE A 176 32.21 6.53 -10.90
CA ILE A 176 32.49 6.35 -9.46
C ILE A 176 31.44 7.06 -8.60
N ILE A 177 31.10 8.31 -8.91
CA ILE A 177 30.07 9.07 -8.18
C ILE A 177 28.72 8.36 -8.25
N ASN A 178 28.32 7.88 -9.43
CA ASN A 178 27.05 7.17 -9.60
C ASN A 178 27.01 5.84 -8.84
N LEU A 179 28.13 5.10 -8.78
CA LEU A 179 28.22 3.87 -7.99
C LEU A 179 28.08 4.14 -6.49
N ILE A 180 28.76 5.18 -5.99
CA ILE A 180 28.64 5.60 -4.59
C ILE A 180 27.22 6.05 -4.28
N TRP A 181 26.64 6.92 -5.12
CA TRP A 181 25.26 7.40 -4.97
C TRP A 181 24.26 6.25 -4.95
N THR A 182 24.35 5.30 -5.89
CA THR A 182 23.44 4.16 -5.96
C THR A 182 23.52 3.31 -4.69
N SER A 183 24.74 3.08 -4.18
CA SER A 183 24.96 2.31 -2.95
C SER A 183 24.35 3.00 -1.73
N LEU A 184 24.58 4.32 -1.59
CA LEU A 184 24.00 5.13 -0.52
C LEU A 184 22.48 5.21 -0.62
N TYR A 185 21.93 5.35 -1.83
CA TYR A 185 20.49 5.37 -2.06
C TYR A 185 19.83 4.08 -1.59
N LEU A 186 20.37 2.92 -1.96
CA LEU A 186 19.81 1.62 -1.58
C LEU A 186 19.82 1.43 -0.06
N GLU A 187 20.92 1.76 0.61
CA GLU A 187 21.01 1.69 2.07
C GLU A 187 20.07 2.67 2.76
N HIS A 188 19.94 3.88 2.23
CA HIS A 188 19.01 4.87 2.76
C HIS A 188 17.56 4.42 2.59
N TRP A 189 17.20 3.89 1.41
CA TRP A 189 15.86 3.35 1.17
C TRP A 189 15.54 2.19 2.11
N LYS A 190 16.46 1.24 2.35
CA LYS A 190 16.24 0.16 3.32
C LYS A 190 15.91 0.67 4.73
N ARG A 191 16.58 1.73 5.17
CA ARG A 191 16.30 2.35 6.49
C ARG A 191 14.94 3.02 6.50
N THR A 192 14.64 3.83 5.48
CA THR A 192 13.36 4.51 5.34
C THR A 192 12.20 3.50 5.22
N SER A 193 12.38 2.44 4.45
CA SER A 193 11.39 1.38 4.26
C SER A 193 11.10 0.64 5.56
N SER A 194 12.13 0.39 6.37
CA SER A 194 11.96 -0.21 7.69
C SER A 194 11.22 0.73 8.66
N PHE A 195 11.47 2.03 8.58
CA PHE A 195 10.78 3.03 9.40
C PHE A 195 9.29 3.14 9.02
N LEU A 196 8.97 3.16 7.72
CA LEU A 196 7.59 3.25 7.24
C LEU A 196 6.76 1.97 7.44
N ALA A 197 7.43 0.83 7.59
CA ALA A 197 6.78 -0.46 7.84
C ALA A 197 6.46 -0.69 9.33
N TYR A 198 7.08 0.08 10.22
CA TYR A 198 6.84 0.04 11.66
C TYR A 198 5.64 0.92 12.02
#